data_AF-A0A367LEJ3-F1
#
_entry.id   AF-A0A367LEJ3-F1
#
_cell.length_a   1.000
_cell.length_b   1.000
_cell.length_c   1.000
_cell.angle_alpha   90.00
_cell.angle_beta   90.00
_cell.angle_gamma   90.00
#
_symmetry.space_group_name_H-M   'P 1'
#
loop_
_entity.id
_entity.type
_entity.pdbx_description
1 polymer ?
#
loop_
_entity_poly.entity_id
_entity_poly.type
_entity_poly.pdbx_seq_one_letter_code
_entity_poly.pdbx_strand_id
1 'polypeptide(L)' 'MAQDMPPRGGYAPVQYKRNLPAKGFRPGWVLLGIGAIMTYGWYKLVHGMLS' A
#
# COMPACT_ATOMS: atom_id res chain seq x y z
N MET A 1 -51.61 10.51 11.71
CA MET A 1 -50.28 10.58 11.05
C MET A 1 -49.93 9.20 10.55
N ALA A 2 -49.45 9.06 9.32
CA ALA A 2 -49.02 7.76 8.82
C ALA A 2 -47.67 7.39 9.44
N GLN A 3 -47.50 6.14 9.85
CA GLN A 3 -46.23 5.62 10.36
C GLN A 3 -45.29 5.36 9.18
N ASP A 4 -44.05 5.86 9.25
CA ASP A 4 -43.02 5.57 8.26
C ASP A 4 -42.61 4.09 8.32
N MET A 5 -42.49 3.47 7.15
CA MET A 5 -42.20 2.06 6.98
C MET A 5 -41.00 1.85 6.06
N PRO A 6 -40.25 0.74 6.21
CA PRO A 6 -39.15 0.43 5.30
C PRO A 6 -39.67 0.14 3.89
N PRO A 7 -38.82 0.30 2.86
CA PRO A 7 -39.17 -0.05 1.49
C PRO A 7 -39.58 -1.53 1.38
N ARG A 8 -40.51 -1.84 0.48
CA ARG A 8 -40.98 -3.22 0.23
C ARG A 8 -39.85 -4.18 -0.17
N GLY A 9 -38.79 -3.66 -0.81
CA GLY A 9 -37.60 -4.40 -1.20
C GLY A 9 -36.46 -4.37 -0.17
N GLY A 10 -36.65 -3.73 0.98
CA GLY A 10 -35.60 -3.51 1.99
C GLY A 10 -34.61 -2.40 1.62
N TYR A 11 -33.60 -2.22 2.48
CA TYR A 11 -32.51 -1.28 2.27
C TYR A 11 -31.33 -1.94 1.55
N ALA A 12 -30.51 -1.14 0.88
CA ALA A 12 -29.25 -1.60 0.32
C ALA A 12 -28.32 -2.14 1.43
N PRO A 13 -27.49 -3.14 1.14
CA PRO A 13 -26.53 -3.66 2.11
C PRO A 13 -25.51 -2.58 2.49
N VAL A 14 -25.26 -2.45 3.79
CA VAL A 14 -24.27 -1.51 4.34
C VAL A 14 -22.95 -2.22 4.55
N GLN A 15 -21.85 -1.66 4.03
CA GLN A 15 -20.51 -2.15 4.32
C GLN A 15 -20.10 -1.77 5.76
N TYR A 16 -20.26 -2.71 6.70
CA TYR A 16 -19.91 -2.53 8.12
C TYR A 16 -18.47 -2.97 8.45
N LYS A 17 -17.86 -3.80 7.60
CA LYS A 17 -16.51 -4.31 7.81
C LYS A 17 -15.47 -3.29 7.36
N ARG A 18 -14.31 -3.30 8.03
CA ARG A 18 -13.18 -2.43 7.69
C ARG A 18 -12.75 -2.66 6.24
N ASN A 19 -12.65 -1.57 5.47
CA ASN A 19 -12.16 -1.57 4.10
C ASN A 19 -10.72 -1.04 4.04
N LEU A 20 -9.77 -1.82 4.55
CA LEU A 20 -8.36 -1.41 4.60
C LEU A 20 -7.56 -2.22 3.59
N PRO A 21 -7.42 -1.73 2.34
CA PRO A 21 -6.63 -2.41 1.34
C PRO A 21 -5.15 -2.37 1.73
N ALA A 22 -4.48 -3.51 1.65
CA ALA A 22 -3.02 -3.59 1.73
C ALA A 22 -2.43 -3.01 0.43
N LYS A 23 -2.18 -1.69 0.44
CA LYS A 23 -1.55 -0.96 -0.67
C LYS A 23 -0.04 -0.83 -0.44
N GLY A 24 0.73 -0.82 -1.53
CA GLY A 24 2.17 -0.57 -1.51
C GLY A 24 2.99 -1.73 -2.10
N PHE A 25 4.30 -1.53 -2.18
CA PHE A 25 5.23 -2.55 -2.64
C PHE A 25 5.42 -3.62 -1.57
N ARG A 26 5.61 -4.87 -2.01
CA ARG A 26 5.99 -5.96 -1.09
C ARG A 26 7.33 -5.62 -0.43
N PRO A 27 7.53 -5.91 0.86
CA PRO A 27 8.78 -5.57 1.57
C PRO A 27 10.06 -6.04 0.87
N GLY A 28 10.03 -7.21 0.22
CA GLY A 28 11.18 -7.72 -0.54
C GLY A 28 11.62 -6.82 -1.70
N TRP A 29 10.68 -6.17 -2.39
CA TRP A 29 11.00 -5.23 -3.47
C TRP A 29 11.64 -3.95 -2.94
N VAL A 30 11.21 -3.49 -1.76
CA VAL A 30 11.81 -2.33 -1.09
C VAL A 30 13.25 -2.64 -0.68
N LEU A 31 13.49 -3.82 -0.10
CA LEU A 31 14.84 -4.26 0.27
C LEU A 31 15.76 -4.40 -0.94
N LEU A 32 15.28 -4.96 -2.05
CA LEU A 32 16.05 -5.03 -3.29
C LEU A 32 16.39 -3.64 -3.84
N GLY A 33 15.43 -2.72 -3.86
CA GLY A 33 15.64 -1.36 -4.35
C GLY A 33 16.69 -0.62 -3.53
N ILE A 34 16.56 -0.66 -2.20
CA ILE A 34 17.54 -0.02 -1.29
C ILE A 34 18.91 -0.68 -1.42
N GLY A 35 18.95 -2.02 -1.45
CA GLY A 35 20.20 -2.78 -1.63
C GLY A 35 20.94 -2.36 -2.90
N ALA A 36 20.24 -2.26 -4.04
CA ALA A 36 20.83 -1.83 -5.30
C ALA A 36 21.39 -0.40 -5.24
N ILE A 37 20.66 0.53 -4.62
CA ILE A 37 21.11 1.92 -4.44
C ILE A 37 22.39 1.96 -3.59
N MET A 38 22.43 1.23 -2.46
CA MET A 38 23.60 1.20 -1.60
C MET A 38 24.80 0.56 -2.29
N THR A 39 24.61 -0.59 -2.97
CA THR A 39 25.68 -1.26 -3.71
C THR A 39 26.27 -0.34 -4.78
N TYR A 40 25.43 0.38 -5.53
CA TYR A 40 25.89 1.32 -6.53
C TYR A 40 26.64 2.52 -5.92
N GLY A 41 26.13 3.07 -4.82
CA GLY A 41 26.79 4.16 -4.09
C GLY A 41 28.19 3.76 -3.61
N TRP A 42 28.33 2.58 -3.00
CA TRP A 42 29.62 2.05 -2.56
C TRP A 42 30.59 1.80 -3.72
N TYR A 43 30.11 1.24 -4.83
CA TYR A 43 30.92 1.07 -6.02
C TYR A 43 31.50 2.41 -6.50
N LYS A 44 30.67 3.46 -6.59
CA LYS A 44 31.10 4.79 -7.03
C LYS A 44 32.09 5.42 -6.05
N LEU A 45 31.87 5.28 -4.75
CA LEU A 45 32.76 5.82 -3.72
C LEU A 45 34.13 5.15 -3.77
N VAL A 46 34.17 3.81 -3.78
CA VAL A 46 35.44 3.06 -3.83
C VAL A 46 36.19 3.36 -5.13
N HIS A 47 35.49 3.38 -6.26
CA HIS A 47 36.10 3.72 -7.54
C HIS A 47 36.67 5.14 -7.55
N GLY A 48 35.96 6.13 -6.98
CA GLY A 48 36.44 7.51 -6.88
C GLY A 48 37.56 7.72 -5.86
N MET A 49 37.68 6.87 -4.83
CA MET A 49 38.81 6.89 -3.90
C MET A 49 40.08 6.27 -4.50
N LEU A 50 39.92 5.32 -5.42
CA LEU A 50 41.01 4.59 -6.05
C LEU A 50 41.46 5.17 -7.40
N SER A 51 40.77 6.20 -7.90
CA SER A 51 41.12 6.97 -9.11
C SER A 51 41.97 8.18 -8.78
#